data_AF-A0A6G1RCB5-F1
#
_entry.id   AF-A0A6G1RCB5-F1
#
_cell.length_a   1.000
_cell.length_b   1.000
_cell.length_c   1.000
_cell.angle_alpha   90.00
_cell.angle_beta   90.00
_cell.angle_gamma   90.00
#
_symmetry.space_group_name_H-M   'P 1'
#
loop_
_entity.id
_entity.type
_entity.pdbx_description
1 polymer ?
#
loop_
_entity_poly.entity_id
_entity_poly.type
_entity_poly.pdbx_seq_one_letter_code
_entity_poly.pdbx_strand_id
1 'polypeptide(L)'
;MILQLGKAAVLKCLLDIHKIFMENDPGYILNDLFITDYCIWIQKIKSKKLAALSESLQKTTLTKSHVGFELEELEAAAVLVQEEERTLKAAGTVSKQQLPSSESERS
;
A
#
# COMPACT_ATOMS: atom_id res chain seq x y z
N MET A 1 -1.38 -7.32 15.05
CA MET A 1 -2.56 -6.63 14.46
C MET A 1 -3.33 -5.89 15.57
N ILE A 2 -3.91 -4.71 15.30
CA ILE A 2 -4.65 -3.89 16.29
C ILE A 2 -5.75 -4.71 17.01
N LEU A 3 -6.42 -5.62 16.30
CA LEU A 3 -7.46 -6.49 16.86
C LEU A 3 -6.97 -7.42 17.98
N GLN A 4 -5.69 -7.83 17.97
CA GLN A 4 -5.10 -8.69 19.01
C GLN A 4 -4.84 -7.94 20.32
N LEU A 5 -4.67 -6.62 20.26
CA LEU A 5 -4.44 -5.77 21.43
C LEU A 5 -5.72 -5.56 22.26
N GLY A 6 -6.87 -6.02 21.74
CA GLY A 6 -8.14 -6.00 22.44
C GLY A 6 -8.98 -4.75 22.20
N LYS A 7 -10.14 -4.71 22.87
CA LYS A 7 -11.21 -3.74 22.59
C LYS A 7 -10.79 -2.28 22.74
N ALA A 8 -9.94 -1.98 23.73
CA ALA A 8 -9.47 -0.62 24.00
C ALA A 8 -8.59 -0.07 22.86
N ALA A 9 -7.71 -0.89 22.30
CA ALA A 9 -6.87 -0.50 21.17
C ALA A 9 -7.69 -0.27 19.89
N VAL A 10 -8.69 -1.14 19.65
CA VAL A 10 -9.61 -0.99 18.51
C VAL A 10 -10.48 0.26 18.69
N LEU A 11 -11.01 0.52 19.89
CA LEU A 11 -11.78 1.72 20.18
C LEU A 11 -10.94 2.98 19.97
N LYS A 12 -9.69 3.00 20.46
CA LYS A 12 -8.77 4.13 20.21
C LYS A 12 -8.62 4.38 18.71
N CYS A 13 -8.37 3.34 17.93
CA CYS A 13 -8.26 3.46 16.47
C CYS A 13 -9.55 3.99 15.82
N LEU A 14 -10.73 3.54 16.25
CA LEU A 14 -12.01 4.05 15.75
C LEU A 14 -12.24 5.52 16.13
N LEU A 15 -11.83 5.95 17.33
CA LEU A 15 -11.90 7.35 17.74
C LEU A 15 -10.93 8.24 16.94
N ASP A 16 -9.73 7.73 16.61
CA ASP A 16 -8.80 8.42 15.74
C ASP A 16 -9.40 8.60 14.33
N ILE A 17 -10.04 7.55 13.77
CA ILE A 17 -10.78 7.64 12.50
C ILE A 17 -11.92 8.65 12.60
N HIS A 18 -12.68 8.61 13.69
CA HIS A 18 -13.79 9.54 13.92
C HIS A 18 -13.31 10.99 13.89
N LYS A 19 -12.16 11.28 14.51
CA LYS A 19 -11.56 12.62 14.48
C LYS A 19 -11.17 13.04 13.07
N ILE A 20 -10.56 12.14 12.29
CA ILE A 20 -10.17 12.41 10.89
C ILE A 20 -11.39 12.82 10.05
N PHE A 21 -12.51 12.11 10.18
CA PHE A 21 -13.71 12.46 9.42
C PHE A 21 -14.40 13.73 9.91
N MET A 22 -14.26 14.10 11.19
CA MET A 22 -14.82 15.34 11.71
C MET A 22 -14.19 16.59 11.06
N GLU A 23 -12.90 16.54 10.75
CA GLU A 23 -12.15 17.64 10.13
C GLU A 23 -12.32 17.71 8.60
N ASN A 24 -12.99 16.72 7.99
CA ASN A 24 -13.16 16.59 6.54
C ASN A 24 -14.61 16.88 6.12
N ASP A 25 -14.82 17.87 5.26
CA ASP A 25 -16.11 18.14 4.60
C ASP A 25 -16.10 17.51 3.20
N PRO A 26 -17.02 16.59 2.83
CA PRO A 26 -18.23 16.14 3.53
C PRO A 26 -18.06 14.88 4.40
N GLY A 27 -16.82 14.46 4.66
CA GLY A 27 -16.50 13.20 5.35
C GLY A 27 -17.15 13.01 6.72
N TYR A 28 -17.50 14.08 7.45
CA TYR A 28 -18.11 14.00 8.78
C TYR A 28 -19.39 13.17 8.82
N ILE A 29 -20.16 13.11 7.72
CA ILE A 29 -21.38 12.30 7.66
C ILE A 29 -21.11 10.81 7.92
N LEU A 30 -19.90 10.32 7.62
CA LEU A 30 -19.52 8.93 7.87
C LEU A 30 -19.42 8.61 9.37
N ASN A 31 -19.18 9.62 10.21
CA ASN A 31 -19.22 9.43 11.66
C ASN A 31 -20.62 9.11 12.15
N ASP A 32 -21.62 9.81 11.63
CA ASP A 32 -23.02 9.65 11.99
C ASP A 32 -23.62 8.38 11.40
N LEU A 33 -23.23 8.04 10.17
CA LEU A 33 -23.73 6.84 9.48
C LEU A 33 -23.10 5.54 9.98
N PHE A 34 -21.83 5.57 10.41
CA PHE A 34 -21.08 4.33 10.65
C PHE A 34 -20.18 4.39 11.88
N ILE A 35 -19.27 5.36 11.97
CA ILE A 35 -18.14 5.24 12.93
C ILE A 35 -18.61 5.29 14.39
N THR A 36 -19.60 6.13 14.70
CA THR A 36 -20.18 6.19 16.05
C THR A 36 -20.75 4.85 16.49
N ASP A 37 -21.49 4.17 15.61
CA ASP A 37 -22.04 2.85 15.90
C ASP A 37 -20.96 1.79 16.08
N TYR A 38 -19.88 1.85 15.29
CA TYR A 38 -18.73 0.96 15.47
C TYR A 38 -18.00 1.19 16.79
N CYS A 39 -17.85 2.45 17.24
CA CYS A 39 -17.32 2.80 18.56
C CYS A 39 -18.19 2.20 19.69
N ILE A 40 -19.52 2.25 19.57
CA ILE A 40 -20.44 1.67 20.55
C ILE A 40 -20.37 0.13 20.50
N TRP A 41 -20.36 -0.44 19.30
CA TRP A 41 -20.30 -1.88 19.07
C TRP A 41 -19.06 -2.49 19.72
N ILE A 42 -17.87 -1.94 19.47
CA ILE A 42 -16.62 -2.51 19.99
C ILE A 42 -16.58 -2.50 21.53
N GLN A 43 -17.22 -1.53 22.17
CA GLN A 43 -17.34 -1.48 23.63
C GLN A 43 -18.22 -2.63 24.15
N LYS A 44 -19.32 -2.94 23.44
CA LYS A 44 -20.32 -3.95 23.82
C LYS A 44 -19.92 -5.39 23.50
N ILE A 45 -19.09 -5.65 22.49
CA ILE A 45 -18.77 -7.03 22.12
C ILE A 45 -17.97 -7.77 23.21
N LYS A 46 -18.13 -9.10 23.24
CA LYS A 46 -17.34 -9.99 24.09
C LYS A 46 -15.93 -10.12 23.51
N SER A 47 -14.90 -10.00 24.34
CA SER A 47 -13.49 -10.09 23.92
C SER A 47 -13.17 -11.39 23.15
N LYS A 48 -13.83 -12.50 23.49
CA LYS A 48 -13.70 -13.77 22.76
C LYS A 48 -14.11 -13.69 21.29
N LYS A 49 -15.14 -12.89 20.95
CA LYS A 49 -15.56 -12.69 19.56
C LYS A 49 -14.52 -11.88 18.78
N LEU A 50 -13.95 -10.86 19.43
CA LEU A 50 -12.87 -10.07 18.82
C LEU A 50 -11.62 -10.91 18.58
N ALA A 51 -11.23 -11.74 19.55
CA ALA A 51 -10.10 -12.66 19.41
C ALA A 51 -10.32 -13.66 18.26
N ALA A 52 -11.51 -14.26 18.17
CA ALA A 52 -11.85 -15.17 17.08
C ALA A 52 -11.81 -14.49 15.70
N LEU A 53 -12.30 -13.24 15.60
CA LEU A 53 -12.18 -12.45 14.37
C LEU A 53 -10.72 -12.21 13.99
N SER A 54 -9.90 -11.81 14.97
CA SER A 54 -8.47 -11.57 14.75
C SER A 54 -7.75 -12.83 14.27
N GLU A 55 -8.07 -13.99 14.84
CA GLU A 55 -7.48 -15.27 14.43
C GLU A 55 -7.92 -15.66 13.02
N SER A 56 -9.21 -15.50 12.70
CA SER A 56 -9.73 -15.78 11.36
C SER A 56 -9.03 -14.93 10.29
N LEU A 57 -8.82 -13.63 10.56
CA LEU A 57 -8.15 -12.73 9.62
C LEU A 57 -6.67 -13.07 9.40
N GLN A 58 -5.99 -13.63 10.40
CA GLN A 58 -4.59 -14.06 10.25
C GLN A 58 -4.45 -15.32 9.41
N LYS A 59 -5.47 -16.17 9.40
CA LYS A 59 -5.50 -17.39 8.59
C LYS A 59 -5.85 -17.09 7.13
N THR A 60 -6.39 -15.91 6.83
CA THR A 60 -6.72 -15.51 5.46
C THR A 60 -5.44 -15.13 4.70
N THR A 61 -5.13 -15.89 3.64
CA THR A 61 -4.07 -15.54 2.68
C THR A 61 -4.64 -14.68 1.56
N LEU A 62 -4.03 -13.52 1.30
CA LEU A 62 -4.39 -12.63 0.19
C LEU A 62 -3.32 -12.70 -0.89
N THR A 63 -3.72 -12.96 -2.14
CA THR A 63 -2.86 -12.89 -3.33
C THR A 63 -3.25 -11.66 -4.16
N LYS A 64 -2.35 -11.22 -5.04
CA LYS A 64 -2.56 -10.06 -5.91
C LYS A 64 -3.76 -10.29 -6.85
N SER A 65 -3.95 -11.51 -7.33
CA SER A 65 -5.13 -11.91 -8.10
C SER A 65 -6.48 -11.70 -7.40
N HIS A 66 -6.53 -11.64 -6.06
CA HIS A 66 -7.80 -11.48 -5.32
C HIS A 66 -8.43 -10.09 -5.44
N VAL A 67 -7.68 -9.04 -5.81
CA VAL A 67 -8.24 -7.69 -5.92
C VAL A 67 -8.89 -7.39 -7.27
N GLY A 68 -8.70 -8.27 -8.27
CA GLY A 68 -9.29 -8.10 -9.60
C GLY A 68 -8.74 -6.91 -10.40
N PHE A 69 -7.53 -6.46 -10.09
CA PHE A 69 -6.86 -5.35 -10.75
C PHE A 69 -5.74 -5.77 -11.71
N GLU A 70 -5.61 -7.07 -12.02
CA GLU A 70 -4.58 -7.59 -12.96
C GLU A 70 -3.17 -7.08 -12.59
N LEU A 71 -2.87 -7.09 -11.29
CA LEU A 71 -1.66 -6.47 -10.75
C LEU A 71 -0.41 -7.20 -11.22
N GLU A 72 -0.47 -8.53 -11.32
CA GLU A 72 0.63 -9.35 -11.80
C GLU A 72 1.03 -8.98 -13.24
N GLU A 73 0.05 -8.78 -14.12
CA GLU A 73 0.25 -8.38 -15.51
C GLU A 73 0.79 -6.94 -15.61
N LEU A 74 0.19 -6.01 -14.86
CA LEU A 74 0.61 -4.61 -14.82
C LEU A 74 2.05 -4.46 -14.34
N GLU A 75 2.40 -5.18 -13.27
CA GLU A 75 3.76 -5.17 -12.72
C GLU A 75 4.76 -5.81 -13.69
N ALA A 76 4.41 -6.94 -14.33
CA ALA A 76 5.28 -7.58 -15.33
C ALA A 76 5.57 -6.63 -16.51
N ALA A 77 4.55 -5.94 -17.02
CA ALA A 77 4.72 -4.94 -18.07
C ALA A 77 5.63 -3.79 -17.63
N ALA A 78 5.46 -3.29 -16.40
CA ALA A 78 6.28 -2.22 -15.86
C ALA A 78 7.76 -2.64 -15.71
N VAL A 79 8.04 -3.88 -15.34
CA VAL A 79 9.40 -4.43 -15.24
C VAL A 79 10.06 -4.50 -16.61
N LEU A 80 9.38 -5.04 -17.63
CA LEU A 80 9.92 -5.14 -18.99
C LEU A 80 10.33 -3.78 -19.56
N VAL A 81 9.48 -2.76 -19.38
CA VAL A 81 9.78 -1.39 -19.83
C VAL A 81 11.00 -0.82 -19.10
N GLN A 82 11.11 -1.03 -17.78
CA GLN A 82 12.30 -0.57 -17.03
C GLN A 82 13.59 -1.24 -17.50
N GLU A 83 13.54 -2.52 -17.83
CA GLU A 83 14.70 -3.27 -18.33
C GLU A 83 15.14 -2.79 -19.71
N GLU A 84 14.19 -2.54 -20.60
CA GLU A 84 14.45 -1.94 -21.91
C GLU A 84 15.13 -0.58 -21.77
N GLU A 85 14.57 0.32 -20.94
CA GLU A 85 15.18 1.63 -20.69
C GLU A 85 16.59 1.56 -20.11
N ARG A 86 16.83 0.63 -19.17
CA ARG A 86 18.16 0.43 -18.58
C ARG A 86 19.16 -0.05 -19.62
N THR A 87 18.74 -0.96 -20.49
CA THR A 87 19.57 -1.49 -21.59
C THR A 87 19.92 -0.39 -22.58
N LEU A 88 18.94 0.44 -22.96
CA LEU A 88 19.15 1.61 -23.84
C LEU A 88 20.09 2.65 -23.21
N LYS A 89 19.96 2.92 -21.90
CA LYS A 89 20.86 3.83 -21.17
C LYS A 89 22.30 3.27 -21.10
N ALA A 90 22.44 1.98 -20.84
CA ALA A 90 23.75 1.31 -20.84
C ALA A 90 24.41 1.38 -22.23
N ALA A 91 23.68 1.06 -23.30
CA ALA A 91 24.16 1.16 -24.67
C ALA A 91 24.55 2.60 -25.06
N GLY A 92 23.74 3.60 -24.66
CA GLY A 92 24.04 5.02 -24.88
C GLY A 92 25.27 5.54 -24.13
N THR A 93 25.64 4.90 -23.01
CA THR A 93 26.85 5.23 -22.24
C THR A 93 28.10 4.63 -22.89
N VAL A 94 28.00 3.40 -23.42
CA VAL A 94 29.09 2.74 -24.18
C VAL A 94 29.42 3.51 -25.46
N SER A 95 28.41 4.06 -26.15
CA SER A 95 28.63 4.85 -27.38
C SER A 95 29.39 6.17 -27.15
N LYS A 96 29.41 6.72 -25.92
CA LYS A 96 30.18 7.93 -25.58
C LYS A 96 31.63 7.66 -25.22
N GLN A 97 32.00 6.43 -24.88
CA GLN A 97 33.37 6.06 -24.50
C GLN A 97 34.22 5.56 -25.69
N GLN A 98 33.65 5.48 -26.90
CA GLN A 98 34.30 4.89 -28.07
C GLN A 98 34.75 5.89 -29.16
N LEU A 99 35.05 7.15 -28.80
CA LEU A 99 35.95 7.98 -29.59
C LEU A 99 37.38 7.89 -29.02
N PRO A 100 38.27 7.05 -29.57
CA PRO A 100 39.70 7.22 -29.41
C PRO A 100 40.22 8.30 -30.36
N SER A 101 41.08 9.13 -29.78
CA SER A 101 41.91 10.17 -30.37
C SER A 101 42.48 9.81 -31.74
N SER A 102 42.36 10.71 -32.70
CA SER A 102 43.22 10.74 -33.88
C SER A 102 43.30 12.17 -34.39
N GLU A 103 44.31 12.91 -33.93
CA GLU A 103 45.15 13.66 -34.85
C GLU A 103 46.54 13.86 -34.23
N SER A 104 47.46 13.10 -34.82
CA SER A 104 48.89 13.09 -34.58
C SER A 104 49.52 14.36 -35.10
N GLU A 105 50.54 14.81 -34.37
CA GLU A 105 51.51 15.85 -34.70
C GLU A 105 51.84 15.96 -36.20
N ARG A 106 51.82 17.18 -36.74
CA ARG A 106 52.70 17.58 -37.85
C ARG A 106 52.91 19.10 -37.88
N SER A 107 54.14 19.45 -37.50
CA SER A 107 55.02 20.54 -37.98
C SER A 107 54.56 22.00 -37.88
#